data_AF-A0A959RHV6-F1
#
_entry.id   AF-A0A959RHV6-F1
#
_cell.length_a   1.000
_cell.length_b   1.000
_cell.length_c   1.000
_cell.angle_alpha   90.00
_cell.angle_beta   90.00
_cell.angle_gamma   90.00
#
_symmetry.space_group_name_H-M   'P 1'
#
loop_
_entity.id
_entity.type
_entity.pdbx_description
1 polymer ?
#
loop_
_entity_poly.entity_id
_entity_poly.type
_entity_poly.pdbx_seq_one_letter_code
_entity_poly.pdbx_strand_id
1 'polypeptide(L)'
;MATQVSVKAKVTGAFTYYSTYAAARSAASSGDVITIWADLNEQIILKDGVDINIISGRILDMTSAMPTIIDNGVKCICNIFGEGIIKNSYSGTTKYECVKLTNSQSQVYMECDYLEAQGNTTTQTRSVPTILISNASKFNLICNNI
;
A
#
# COMPACT_ATOMS: atom_id res chain seq x y z
N MET A 1 -0.85 -24.29 -1.78
CA MET A 1 -1.41 -23.01 -1.28
C MET A 1 -1.41 -22.03 -2.44
N ALA A 2 -2.50 -21.29 -2.67
CA ALA A 2 -2.48 -20.21 -3.64
C ALA A 2 -1.47 -19.14 -3.14
N THR A 3 -0.45 -18.87 -3.93
CA THR A 3 0.61 -17.93 -3.60
C THR A 3 0.16 -16.54 -4.00
N GLN A 4 -0.31 -15.76 -3.03
CA GLN A 4 -0.80 -14.40 -3.27
C GLN A 4 0.34 -13.38 -3.27
N VAL A 5 1.38 -13.64 -2.46
CA VAL A 5 2.48 -12.71 -2.21
C VAL A 5 3.80 -13.48 -2.12
N SER A 6 4.92 -12.86 -2.50
CA SER A 6 6.27 -13.42 -2.28
C SER A 6 7.22 -12.38 -1.72
N VAL A 7 8.21 -12.82 -0.95
CA VAL A 7 9.38 -12.01 -0.58
C VAL A 7 10.56 -12.48 -1.41
N LYS A 8 11.21 -11.55 -2.13
CA LYS A 8 12.51 -11.75 -2.77
C LYS A 8 13.59 -11.23 -1.84
N ALA A 9 14.42 -12.13 -1.31
CA ALA A 9 15.49 -11.77 -0.40
C ALA A 9 16.61 -11.00 -1.13
N LYS A 10 17.08 -9.88 -0.57
CA LYS A 10 18.15 -9.06 -1.16
C LYS A 10 19.44 -9.84 -1.39
N VAL A 11 19.82 -10.66 -0.40
CA VAL A 11 21.13 -11.32 -0.37
C VAL A 11 21.21 -12.48 -1.34
N THR A 12 20.13 -13.27 -1.43
CA THR A 12 20.13 -14.52 -2.20
C THR A 12 19.36 -14.42 -3.52
N GLY A 13 18.48 -13.42 -3.66
CA GLY A 13 17.53 -13.33 -4.75
C GLY A 13 16.42 -14.40 -4.72
N ALA A 14 16.40 -15.25 -3.68
CA ALA A 14 15.44 -16.35 -3.57
C ALA A 14 14.04 -15.82 -3.20
N PHE A 15 13.01 -16.51 -3.72
CA PHE A 15 11.62 -16.21 -3.44
C PHE A 15 11.05 -17.14 -2.36
N THR A 16 10.41 -16.56 -1.36
CA THR A 16 9.56 -17.27 -0.40
C THR A 16 8.12 -16.79 -0.56
N TYR A 17 7.18 -17.73 -0.66
CA TYR A 17 5.77 -17.42 -0.95
C TYR A 17 4.91 -17.46 0.30
N TYR A 18 3.93 -16.55 0.35
CA TYR A 18 3.01 -16.35 1.46
C TYR A 18 1.58 -16.23 0.94
N SER A 19 0.63 -16.57 1.82
CA SER A 19 -0.80 -16.41 1.52
C SER A 19 -1.37 -15.06 1.95
N THR A 20 -0.60 -14.19 2.62
CA THR A 20 -1.03 -12.84 2.98
C THR A 20 0.15 -11.88 2.92
N TYR A 21 -0.14 -10.60 2.68
CA TYR A 21 0.84 -9.53 2.76
C TYR A 21 1.37 -9.38 4.19
N ALA A 22 0.52 -9.49 5.20
CA ALA A 22 0.95 -9.40 6.61
C ALA A 22 2.03 -10.43 6.99
N ALA A 23 1.94 -11.66 6.47
CA ALA A 23 2.94 -12.70 6.69
C ALA A 23 4.24 -12.40 5.93
N ALA A 24 4.15 -12.02 4.65
CA ALA A 24 5.30 -11.60 3.84
C ALA A 24 6.05 -10.43 4.48
N ARG A 25 5.33 -9.40 4.94
CA ARG A 25 5.87 -8.23 5.64
C ARG A 25 6.59 -8.59 6.93
N SER A 26 6.05 -9.54 7.70
CA SER A 26 6.70 -9.99 8.93
C SER A 26 8.04 -10.66 8.65
N ALA A 27 8.12 -11.45 7.58
CA ALA A 27 9.33 -12.18 7.20
C ALA A 27 10.36 -11.34 6.43
N ALA A 28 9.95 -10.30 5.71
CA ALA A 28 10.85 -9.46 4.93
C ALA A 28 11.84 -8.68 5.81
N SER A 29 13.07 -8.51 5.34
CA SER A 29 14.11 -7.70 5.97
C SER A 29 14.43 -6.48 5.11
N SER A 30 15.06 -5.47 5.70
CA SER A 30 15.45 -4.26 4.97
C SER A 30 16.31 -4.62 3.74
N GLY A 31 15.90 -4.10 2.58
CA GLY A 31 16.45 -4.36 1.27
C GLY A 31 15.69 -5.41 0.45
N ASP A 32 14.77 -6.17 1.06
CA ASP A 32 13.95 -7.15 0.35
C ASP A 32 12.83 -6.49 -0.47
N VAL A 33 12.28 -7.24 -1.41
CA VAL A 33 11.12 -6.82 -2.22
C VAL A 33 9.94 -7.77 -1.98
N ILE A 34 8.80 -7.23 -1.57
CA ILE A 34 7.53 -7.96 -1.50
C ILE A 34 6.83 -7.82 -2.85
N THR A 35 6.57 -8.92 -3.55
CA THR A 35 5.79 -8.93 -4.81
C THR A 35 4.39 -9.46 -4.56
N ILE A 36 3.38 -8.72 -5.01
CA ILE A 36 1.96 -9.08 -4.92
C ILE A 36 1.50 -9.63 -6.28
N TRP A 37 1.07 -10.90 -6.28
CA TRP A 37 0.73 -11.69 -7.47
C TRP A 37 -0.78 -11.88 -7.68
N ALA A 38 -1.58 -11.49 -6.71
CA ALA A 38 -3.02 -11.66 -6.70
C ALA A 38 -3.70 -10.39 -6.19
N ASP A 39 -5.00 -10.29 -6.44
CA ASP A 39 -5.79 -9.21 -5.87
C ASP A 39 -5.89 -9.41 -4.35
N LEU A 40 -5.73 -8.33 -3.59
CA LEU A 40 -5.74 -8.37 -2.13
C LEU A 40 -6.84 -7.47 -1.57
N ASN A 41 -7.48 -7.97 -0.52
CA ASN A 41 -8.37 -7.21 0.35
C ASN A 41 -7.85 -7.29 1.79
N GLU A 42 -6.68 -6.69 1.99
CA GLU A 42 -6.03 -6.54 3.29
C GLU A 42 -5.23 -5.24 3.31
N GLN A 43 -4.88 -4.76 4.51
CA GLN A 43 -4.16 -3.50 4.64
C GLN A 43 -2.67 -3.70 4.36
N ILE A 44 -2.12 -2.83 3.53
CA ILE A 44 -0.70 -2.79 3.19
C ILE A 44 0.00 -1.85 4.16
N ILE A 45 0.46 -2.42 5.28
CA ILE A 45 1.32 -1.69 6.22
C ILE A 45 2.75 -1.67 5.67
N LEU A 46 3.32 -0.49 5.50
CA LEU A 46 4.69 -0.32 5.03
C LEU A 46 5.71 -0.82 6.06
N LYS A 47 6.92 -1.14 5.59
CA LYS A 47 8.03 -1.56 6.43
C LYS A 47 9.31 -0.87 5.98
N ASP A 48 10.07 -0.34 6.94
CA ASP A 48 11.28 0.43 6.65
C ASP A 48 12.29 -0.38 5.82
N GLY A 49 12.68 0.21 4.69
CA GLY A 49 13.62 -0.37 3.74
C GLY A 49 13.10 -1.59 2.98
N VAL A 50 11.81 -1.92 3.02
CA VAL A 50 11.23 -3.02 2.24
C VAL A 50 10.39 -2.45 1.12
N ASP A 51 10.77 -2.77 -0.11
CA ASP A 51 10.05 -2.30 -1.29
C ASP A 51 8.90 -3.24 -1.65
N ILE A 52 7.91 -2.72 -2.36
CA ILE A 52 6.69 -3.44 -2.76
C ILE A 52 6.55 -3.34 -4.27
N ASN A 53 6.39 -4.50 -4.92
CA ASN A 53 6.07 -4.62 -6.33
C ASN A 53 4.64 -5.12 -6.49
N ILE A 54 3.78 -4.34 -7.12
CA ILE A 54 2.40 -4.75 -7.44
C ILE A 54 2.37 -5.10 -8.92
N ILE A 55 2.14 -6.39 -9.24
CA ILE A 55 2.10 -6.85 -10.62
C ILE A 55 0.96 -6.15 -11.38
N SER A 56 1.20 -5.81 -12.65
CA SER A 56 0.24 -5.13 -13.53
C SER A 56 -1.13 -5.81 -13.50
N GLY A 57 -2.18 -4.99 -13.38
CA GLY A 57 -3.57 -5.42 -13.33
C GLY A 57 -4.02 -6.09 -12.03
N ARG A 58 -3.16 -6.17 -11.00
CA ARG A 58 -3.57 -6.61 -9.66
C ARG A 58 -4.23 -5.48 -8.90
N ILE A 59 -5.32 -5.81 -8.19
CA ILE A 59 -6.10 -4.84 -7.42
C ILE A 59 -5.84 -5.00 -5.93
N LEU A 60 -5.42 -3.91 -5.28
CA LEU A 60 -5.39 -3.79 -3.83
C LEU A 60 -6.60 -2.96 -3.43
N ASP A 61 -7.67 -3.59 -2.94
CA ASP A 61 -8.90 -2.90 -2.57
C ASP A 61 -9.24 -3.12 -1.10
N MET A 62 -9.25 -2.03 -0.34
CA MET A 62 -9.68 -2.06 1.04
C MET A 62 -11.19 -1.86 1.14
N THR A 63 -11.91 -2.93 1.50
CA THR A 63 -13.37 -2.88 1.71
C THR A 63 -13.75 -2.80 3.19
N SER A 64 -12.79 -2.59 4.09
CA SER A 64 -12.99 -2.48 5.54
C SER A 64 -12.71 -1.05 6.02
N ALA A 65 -13.10 -0.72 7.26
CA ALA A 65 -13.02 0.62 7.83
C ALA A 65 -11.58 1.08 8.18
N MET A 66 -10.71 1.17 7.17
CA MET A 66 -9.31 1.56 7.30
C MET A 66 -8.72 1.99 5.95
N PRO A 67 -7.57 2.68 5.91
CA PRO A 67 -6.88 2.99 4.66
C PRO A 67 -6.24 1.75 4.02
N THR A 68 -6.01 1.79 2.71
CA THR A 68 -5.41 0.67 1.95
C THR A 68 -3.92 0.52 2.21
N ILE A 69 -3.16 1.61 2.17
CA ILE A 69 -1.71 1.66 2.36
C ILE A 69 -1.37 2.64 3.48
N ILE A 70 -0.64 2.17 4.50
CA ILE A 70 -0.27 3.00 5.67
C ILE A 70 1.17 2.79 6.14
N ASP A 71 1.81 3.83 6.68
CA ASP A 71 3.07 3.70 7.44
C ASP A 71 2.87 3.28 8.90
N ASN A 72 1.61 3.28 9.36
CA ASN A 72 1.21 2.95 10.72
C ASN A 72 1.95 3.77 11.81
N GLY A 73 2.32 5.02 11.50
CA GLY A 73 3.06 5.88 12.41
C GLY A 73 4.52 5.45 12.67
N VAL A 74 5.03 4.46 11.92
CA VAL A 74 6.43 4.03 11.97
C VAL A 74 7.19 4.62 10.78
N LYS A 75 8.45 4.99 10.98
CA LYS A 75 9.32 5.43 9.89
C LYS A 75 9.36 4.36 8.80
N CYS A 76 8.98 4.74 7.58
CA CYS A 76 9.07 3.87 6.41
C CYS A 76 9.77 4.59 5.26
N ILE A 77 10.97 4.12 4.89
CA ILE A 77 11.66 4.51 3.66
C ILE A 77 11.55 3.34 2.68
N CYS A 78 10.69 3.45 1.67
CA CYS A 78 10.43 2.36 0.72
C CYS A 78 9.87 2.86 -0.61
N ASN A 79 9.99 2.02 -1.62
CA ASN A 79 9.38 2.19 -2.94
C ASN A 79 8.21 1.24 -3.10
N ILE A 80 7.10 1.75 -3.63
CA ILE A 80 6.00 0.96 -4.18
C ILE A 80 6.07 1.14 -5.68
N PHE A 81 6.17 0.06 -6.43
CA PHE A 81 6.30 0.13 -7.88
C PHE A 81 5.52 -0.95 -8.61
N GLY A 82 5.49 -0.82 -9.93
CA GLY A 82 4.66 -1.63 -10.83
C GLY A 82 3.41 -0.88 -11.28
N GLU A 83 2.49 -1.61 -11.88
CA GLU A 83 1.27 -1.06 -12.51
C GLU A 83 0.02 -1.61 -11.81
N GLY A 84 0.10 -1.69 -10.49
CA GLY A 84 -1.02 -2.10 -9.65
C GLY A 84 -2.14 -1.06 -9.63
N ILE A 85 -3.34 -1.53 -9.31
CA ILE A 85 -4.53 -0.70 -9.07
C ILE A 85 -4.76 -0.63 -7.55
N ILE A 86 -4.84 0.57 -6.99
CA ILE A 86 -4.99 0.79 -5.55
C ILE A 86 -6.33 1.48 -5.29
N LYS A 87 -7.18 0.81 -4.52
CA LYS A 87 -8.53 1.27 -4.21
C LYS A 87 -8.83 1.25 -2.72
N ASN A 88 -9.74 2.13 -2.32
CA ASN A 88 -10.45 2.03 -1.05
C ASN A 88 -11.95 2.14 -1.33
N SER A 89 -12.59 0.99 -1.53
CA SER A 89 -14.02 0.91 -1.84
C SER A 89 -14.91 0.79 -0.60
N TYR A 90 -14.38 0.96 0.62
CA TYR A 90 -15.16 0.92 1.84
C TYR A 90 -16.38 1.86 1.77
N SER A 91 -17.57 1.27 1.83
CA SER A 91 -18.84 1.96 1.60
C SER A 91 -19.49 2.53 2.86
N GLY A 92 -18.84 2.40 4.02
CA GLY A 92 -19.35 2.93 5.29
C GLY A 92 -19.46 4.46 5.35
N THR A 93 -20.03 4.95 6.44
CA THR A 93 -20.28 6.39 6.67
C THR A 93 -19.00 7.20 6.85
N THR A 94 -18.00 6.62 7.53
CA THR A 94 -16.65 7.18 7.60
C THR A 94 -15.83 6.65 6.43
N LYS A 95 -15.36 7.52 5.55
CA LYS A 95 -14.49 7.11 4.45
C LYS A 95 -13.04 7.08 4.88
N TYR A 96 -12.24 6.34 4.13
CA TYR A 96 -10.82 6.16 4.37
C TYR A 96 -10.03 6.42 3.10
N GLU A 97 -8.79 6.83 3.29
CA GLU A 97 -7.87 7.15 2.21
C GLU A 97 -7.35 5.86 1.53
N CYS A 98 -6.86 5.97 0.30
CA CYS A 98 -6.03 4.90 -0.27
C CYS A 98 -4.66 4.89 0.40
N VAL A 99 -4.04 6.05 0.53
CA VAL A 99 -2.69 6.20 1.08
C VAL A 99 -2.74 7.14 2.27
N LYS A 100 -2.21 6.68 3.42
CA LYS A 100 -2.10 7.50 4.62
C LYS A 100 -0.70 7.39 5.23
N LEU A 101 0.03 8.51 5.26
CA LEU A 101 1.37 8.61 5.85
C LEU A 101 1.37 9.63 6.99
N THR A 102 1.73 9.19 8.20
CA THR A 102 1.63 10.02 9.41
C THR A 102 2.95 10.21 10.15
N ASN A 103 3.97 9.39 9.89
CA ASN A 103 5.27 9.51 10.53
C ASN A 103 6.14 10.55 9.83
N SER A 104 6.79 11.42 10.59
CA SER A 104 7.56 12.54 10.03
C SER A 104 8.84 12.14 9.31
N GLN A 105 9.30 10.91 9.48
CA GLN A 105 10.51 10.38 8.87
C GLN A 105 10.22 9.46 7.67
N SER A 106 8.93 9.21 7.36
CA SER A 106 8.54 8.41 6.20
C SER A 106 8.94 9.10 4.88
N GLN A 107 9.48 8.30 3.97
CA GLN A 107 9.86 8.70 2.62
C GLN A 107 9.37 7.62 1.66
N VAL A 108 8.29 7.91 0.93
CA VAL A 108 7.64 6.92 0.06
C VAL A 108 7.64 7.41 -1.37
N TYR A 109 8.13 6.56 -2.27
CA TYR A 109 7.98 6.70 -3.71
C TYR A 109 6.95 5.69 -4.18
N MET A 110 6.01 6.10 -5.03
CA MET A 110 4.92 5.25 -5.51
C MET A 110 4.75 5.36 -7.02
N GLU A 111 4.76 4.22 -7.69
CA GLU A 111 4.28 4.02 -9.07
C GLU A 111 3.08 3.08 -9.06
N CYS A 112 2.03 3.45 -9.79
CA CYS A 112 0.83 2.63 -9.96
C CYS A 112 0.05 3.04 -11.22
N ASP A 113 -0.90 2.22 -11.63
CA ASP A 113 -1.76 2.52 -12.77
C ASP A 113 -2.96 3.38 -12.37
N TYR A 114 -3.59 3.05 -11.24
CA TYR A 114 -4.82 3.71 -10.80
C TYR A 114 -4.91 3.84 -9.28
N LEU A 115 -5.40 4.98 -8.81
CA LEU A 115 -5.65 5.28 -7.39
C LEU A 115 -7.06 5.84 -7.20
N GLU A 116 -7.92 5.17 -6.41
CA GLU A 116 -9.28 5.66 -6.17
C GLU A 116 -9.76 5.35 -4.74
N ALA A 117 -10.13 6.39 -4.00
CA ALA A 117 -10.94 6.25 -2.80
C ALA A 117 -12.39 6.64 -3.11
N GLN A 118 -13.37 6.09 -2.38
CA GLN A 118 -14.80 6.41 -2.54
C GLN A 118 -15.16 7.91 -2.44
N GLY A 119 -14.21 8.78 -2.06
CA GLY A 119 -14.42 10.22 -1.94
C GLY A 119 -15.43 10.57 -0.85
N ASN A 120 -15.69 11.86 -0.69
CA ASN A 120 -16.69 12.33 0.27
C ASN A 120 -18.09 12.31 -0.37
N THR A 121 -19.04 11.58 0.22
CA THR A 121 -20.46 11.74 -0.12
C THR A 121 -21.01 12.97 0.60
N THR A 122 -21.97 13.69 0.01
CA THR A 122 -22.52 14.98 0.49
C THR A 122 -23.00 15.05 1.96
N THR A 123 -23.00 13.94 2.69
CA THR A 123 -23.39 13.80 4.09
C THR A 123 -22.25 13.73 5.10
N GLN A 124 -20.96 13.74 4.72
CA GLN A 124 -19.87 13.63 5.70
C GLN A 124 -19.25 14.96 6.09
N THR A 125 -18.96 15.08 7.38
CA THR A 125 -18.29 16.23 8.02
C THR A 125 -16.80 16.35 7.71
N ARG A 126 -16.18 15.34 7.07
CA ARG A 126 -14.77 15.41 6.65
C ARG A 126 -14.63 15.00 5.19
N SER A 127 -13.97 15.86 4.42
CA SER A 127 -13.38 15.47 3.14
C SER A 127 -12.27 14.45 3.40
N VAL A 128 -12.40 13.25 2.84
CA VAL A 128 -11.38 12.21 2.91
C VAL A 128 -10.67 12.19 1.56
N PRO A 129 -9.41 12.64 1.48
CA PRO A 129 -8.68 12.64 0.22
C PRO A 129 -8.27 11.21 -0.15
N THR A 130 -8.05 10.93 -1.43
CA THR A 130 -7.44 9.66 -1.87
C THR A 130 -6.07 9.44 -1.23
N ILE A 131 -5.34 10.53 -1.00
CA ILE A 131 -4.00 10.53 -0.39
C ILE A 131 -3.99 11.54 0.78
N LEU A 132 -3.68 11.06 1.99
CA LEU A 132 -3.45 11.89 3.17
C LEU A 132 -2.00 11.77 3.64
N ILE A 133 -1.28 12.89 3.59
CA ILE A 133 0.08 13.01 4.13
C ILE A 133 0.02 14.05 5.24
N SER A 134 0.12 13.61 6.50
CA SER A 134 0.02 14.54 7.63
C SER A 134 1.37 15.06 8.08
N ASN A 135 2.43 14.24 8.04
CA ASN A 135 3.77 14.67 8.48
C ASN A 135 4.94 14.12 7.66
N ALA A 136 4.74 13.25 6.66
CA ALA A 136 5.84 12.54 6.00
C ALA A 136 6.91 13.49 5.43
N SER A 137 8.18 13.09 5.55
CA SER A 137 9.30 13.90 5.07
C SER A 137 9.34 14.01 3.55
N LYS A 138 8.92 12.95 2.83
CA LYS A 138 8.90 12.94 1.37
C LYS A 138 7.83 12.00 0.84
N PHE A 139 7.12 12.46 -0.19
CA PHE A 139 6.22 11.63 -0.97
C PHE A 139 6.38 11.99 -2.45
N ASN A 140 6.49 10.98 -3.30
CA ASN A 140 6.49 11.14 -4.75
C ASN A 140 5.56 10.08 -5.35
N LEU A 141 4.76 10.51 -6.32
CA LEU A 141 3.77 9.69 -6.99
C LEU A 141 3.89 9.85 -8.50
N ILE A 142 3.96 8.72 -9.19
CA ILE A 142 3.67 8.59 -10.60
C ILE A 142 2.47 7.67 -10.72
N CYS A 143 1.37 8.17 -11.24
CA CYS A 143 0.15 7.40 -11.45
C CYS A 143 -0.45 7.76 -12.79
N ASN A 144 -0.93 6.76 -13.54
CA ASN A 144 -1.59 7.04 -14.82
C ASN A 144 -2.93 7.75 -14.61
N ASN A 145 -3.65 7.43 -13.52
CA ASN A 145 -4.95 8.05 -13.22
C ASN A 145 -5.27 8.06 -11.70
N ILE A 146 -5.87 9.15 -11.21
CA ILE A 146 -6.23 9.40 -9.80
C ILE A 146 -7.66 9.97 -9.74
#